data_AF-A0A916UKP5-F1
#
_entry.id   AF-A0A916UKP5-F1
#
_cell.length_a   1.000
_cell.length_b   1.000
_cell.length_c   1.000
_cell.angle_alpha   90.00
_cell.angle_beta   90.00
_cell.angle_gamma   90.00
#
_symmetry.space_group_name_H-M   'P 1'
#
loop_
_entity.id
_entity.type
_entity.pdbx_description
1 polymer ?
#
loop_
_entity_poly.entity_id
_entity_poly.type
_entity_poly.pdbx_seq_one_letter_code
_entity_poly.pdbx_strand_id
1 'polypeptide(L)' 'MEETLYVLDVDAAFAVASKVRKEAYATERPQCASNLIGVSRLAFPEQLIEIVFKALLPPK' A
#
# COMPACT_ATOMS: atom_id res chain seq x y z
N MET A 1 9.07 5.42 6.95
CA MET A 1 8.65 5.34 5.52
C MET A 1 7.17 5.63 5.45
N GLU A 2 6.71 6.13 4.31
CA GLU A 2 5.31 6.51 4.06
C GLU A 2 4.81 5.81 2.81
N GLU A 3 3.57 5.34 2.83
CA GLU A 3 2.91 4.75 1.67
C GLU A 3 1.48 5.29 1.51
N THR A 4 1.06 5.47 0.27
CA THR A 4 -0.34 5.72 -0.09
C THR A 4 -0.80 4.68 -1.10
N LEU A 5 -1.87 3.97 -0.77
CA LEU A 5 -2.47 2.93 -1.59
C LEU A 5 -3.74 3.51 -2.22
N TYR A 6 -3.77 3.54 -3.55
CA TYR A 6 -4.96 3.89 -4.33
C TYR A 6 -5.61 2.59 -4.83
N VAL A 7 -6.86 2.34 -4.44
CA VAL A 7 -7.55 1.07 -4.70
C VAL A 7 -8.87 1.28 -5.41
N LEU A 8 -9.26 0.33 -6.27
CA LEU A 8 -10.59 0.34 -6.90
C LEU A 8 -11.69 -0.20 -5.97
N ASP A 9 -11.35 -1.17 -5.12
CA ASP A 9 -12.23 -1.77 -4.13
C ASP A 9 -11.58 -1.68 -2.75
N VAL A 10 -12.16 -0.83 -1.89
CA VAL A 10 -11.66 -0.56 -0.54
C VAL A 10 -11.86 -1.77 0.37
N ASP A 11 -13.00 -2.45 0.28
CA ASP A 11 -13.34 -3.55 1.18
C ASP A 11 -12.48 -4.78 0.87
N ALA A 12 -12.32 -5.11 -0.42
CA ALA A 12 -11.44 -6.18 -0.85
C ALA A 12 -9.98 -5.89 -0.45
N ALA A 13 -9.52 -4.65 -0.58
CA ALA A 13 -8.18 -4.26 -0.17
C ALA A 13 -7.98 -4.39 1.34
N PHE A 14 -8.92 -3.89 2.16
CA PHE A 14 -8.83 -4.00 3.63
C PHE A 14 -8.81 -5.44 4.11
N ALA A 15 -9.58 -6.33 3.47
CA ALA A 15 -9.64 -7.75 3.83
C ALA A 15 -8.27 -8.45 3.72
N VAL A 16 -7.40 -8.01 2.80
CA VAL A 16 -6.11 -8.67 2.53
C VAL A 16 -4.88 -7.85 2.94
N ALA A 17 -5.00 -6.52 3.08
CA ALA A 17 -3.87 -5.62 3.25
C ALA A 17 -3.00 -5.92 4.47
N SER A 18 -3.59 -6.34 5.60
CA SER A 18 -2.82 -6.66 6.81
C SER A 18 -1.88 -7.85 6.58
N LYS A 19 -2.41 -8.95 6.03
CA LYS A 19 -1.63 -10.15 5.74
C LYS A 19 -0.52 -9.86 4.73
N VAL A 20 -0.88 -9.25 3.60
CA VAL A 20 0.08 -8.98 2.51
C VAL A 20 1.21 -8.07 2.97
N ARG A 21 0.92 -7.01 3.75
CA ARG A 21 1.98 -6.12 4.25
C ARG A 21 2.91 -6.83 5.23
N LYS A 22 2.38 -7.65 6.15
CA LYS A 22 3.24 -8.39 7.08
C LYS A 22 4.21 -9.32 6.35
N GLU A 23 3.71 -10.02 5.33
CA GLU A 23 4.53 -10.87 4.46
C GLU A 23 5.57 -10.04 3.69
N ALA A 24 5.16 -8.92 3.07
CA ALA A 24 6.03 -8.07 2.28
C ALA A 24 7.17 -7.41 3.10
N TYR A 25 6.87 -6.97 4.32
CA TYR A 25 7.86 -6.35 5.22
C TYR A 25 8.58 -7.36 6.12
N ALA A 26 8.24 -8.66 6.04
CA ALA A 26 8.75 -9.72 6.91
C ALA A 26 8.65 -9.39 8.41
N THR A 27 7.59 -8.70 8.82
CA THR A 27 7.37 -8.26 10.20
C THR A 27 5.90 -8.10 10.53
N GLU A 28 5.52 -8.44 11.76
CA GLU A 28 4.14 -8.31 12.25
C GLU A 28 3.66 -6.86 12.35
N ARG A 29 4.58 -5.91 12.53
CA ARG A 29 4.25 -4.49 12.70
C ARG A 29 5.16 -3.60 11.84
N PRO A 30 4.85 -3.48 10.53
CA PRO A 30 5.58 -2.58 9.64
C PRO A 30 5.59 -1.15 10.18
N GLN A 31 6.78 -0.54 10.27
CA GLN A 31 6.94 0.86 10.68
C GLN A 31 6.71 1.80 9.49
N CYS A 32 5.49 1.74 8.94
CA CYS A 32 5.06 2.52 7.80
C CYS A 32 3.82 3.33 8.14
N ALA A 33 3.86 4.65 7.91
CA ALA A 33 2.64 5.44 7.87
C ALA A 33 1.92 5.11 6.55
N SER A 34 0.70 4.58 6.64
CA SER A 34 -0.01 4.00 5.50
C SER A 34 -1.41 4.59 5.37
N ASN A 35 -1.70 5.16 4.20
CA ASN A 35 -3.01 5.70 3.85
C ASN A 35 -3.63 4.83 2.75
N LEU A 36 -4.88 4.43 2.90
CA LEU A 36 -5.62 3.67 1.89
C LEU A 36 -6.80 4.52 1.41
N ILE A 37 -6.85 4.78 0.11
CA ILE A 37 -7.80 5.71 -0.52
C ILE A 37 -8.49 5.01 -1.69
N GLY A 38 -9.82 5.01 -1.70
CA GLY A 38 -10.61 4.54 -2.83
C GLY A 38 -10.56 5.53 -4.00
N VAL A 39 -10.33 5.03 -5.21
CA VAL A 39 -10.31 5.83 -6.45
C VAL A 39 -11.18 5.18 -7.52
N SER A 40 -11.65 5.98 -8.49
CA SER A 40 -12.54 5.49 -9.55
C SER A 40 -11.81 4.81 -10.71
N ARG A 41 -10.50 5.07 -10.90
CA ARG A 41 -9.67 4.47 -11.95
C ARG A 41 -8.19 4.58 -11.62
N LEU A 42 -7.39 3.69 -12.22
CA LEU A 42 -5.93 3.72 -12.21
C LEU A 42 -5.38 3.97 -13.63
N ALA A 43 -4.06 3.97 -13.76
CA ALA A 43 -3.37 4.22 -15.03
C ALA A 43 -3.67 3.13 -16.07
N PHE A 44 -3.66 1.86 -15.65
CA PHE A 44 -3.96 0.71 -16.50
C PHE A 44 -5.29 0.04 -16.13
N PRO A 45 -6.10 -0.41 -17.10
CA PRO A 45 -7.39 -1.03 -16.84
C PRO A 45 -7.34 -2.29 -15.96
N GLU A 46 -6.25 -3.05 -16.05
CA GLU A 46 -6.08 -4.32 -15.31
C GLU A 46 -5.53 -4.11 -13.89
N GLN A 47 -5.09 -2.91 -13.53
CA GLN A 47 -4.61 -2.61 -12.18
C GLN A 47 -5.78 -2.55 -11.19
N LEU A 48 -5.60 -3.18 -10.03
CA LEU A 48 -6.55 -3.13 -8.91
C LEU A 48 -6.08 -2.18 -7.80
N ILE A 49 -4.77 -1.94 -7.74
CA ILE A 49 -4.11 -1.14 -6.71
C ILE A 49 -2.85 -0.48 -7.28
N GLU A 50 -2.59 0.76 -6.84
CA GLU A 50 -1.33 1.47 -7.04
C GLU A 50 -0.79 1.93 -5.69
N ILE A 51 0.51 1.75 -5.45
CA ILE A 51 1.16 2.10 -4.18
C ILE A 51 2.27 3.11 -4.43
N VAL A 52 2.11 4.32 -3.89
CA VAL A 52 3.16 5.33 -3.87
C VAL A 52 3.93 5.21 -2.57
N PHE A 53 5.23 4.96 -2.66
CA PHE A 53 6.09 4.72 -1.50
C PHE A 53 7.21 5.77 -1.41
N LYS A 54 7.46 6.26 -0.20
CA LYS A 54 8.53 7.18 0.13
C LYS A 54 9.36 6.65 1.30
N ALA A 55 10.65 6.44 1.04
CA ALA A 55 11.64 6.09 2.07
C ALA A 55 12.71 7.17 2.17
N LEU A 56 13.20 7.37 3.39
CA LEU A 56 14.40 8.14 3.67
C LEU A 56 15.55 7.14 3.83
N LEU A 57 16.58 7.30 3.02
CA LEU A 57 17.80 6.52 3.16
C LEU A 57 18.80 7.30 4.03
N PRO A 58 19.60 6.61 4.87
CA PRO A 58 20.66 7.27 5.61
C PRO A 58 21.65 7.93 4.64
N PRO A 59 22.33 9.01 5.08
CA PRO A 59 23.44 9.56 4.31
C PRO A 59 24.52 8.50 4.11
N LYS A 60 25.21 8.59 2.97
CA LYS A 60 26.34 7.70 2.65
C LYS A 60 27.53 7.93 3.58
#